data_AF-E6TTY8-F1
#
_entry.id   AF-E6TTY8-F1
#
_cell.length_a   1.000
_cell.length_b   1.000
_cell.length_c   1.000
_cell.angle_alpha   90.00
_cell.angle_beta   90.00
_cell.angle_gamma   90.00
#
_symmetry.space_group_name_H-M   'P 1'
#
loop_
_entity.id
_entity.type
_entity.pdbx_description
1 polymer ?
#
loop_
_entity_poly.entity_id
_entity_poly.type
_entity_poly.pdbx_seq_one_letter_code
_entity_poly.pdbx_strand_id
1 'polypeptide(L)'
;MKLFNVMFVVVITAFLLGACGNEDELAGTWEIYEMFGGPVVEEDASLTFTEDGSEGFLLVDGHMENFTVNKVEDGKAELVHEEDPEIIEIMYGDGEMTLYSEGEQVGAAKKSDN
;
A
#
# COMPACT_ATOMS: atom_id res chain seq x y z
N MET A 1 -41.35 20.82 13.87
CA MET A 1 -40.63 19.58 13.55
C MET A 1 -39.22 19.96 13.15
N LYS A 2 -38.22 19.64 13.97
CA LYS A 2 -36.81 19.94 13.68
C LYS A 2 -36.19 18.69 13.06
N LEU A 3 -35.74 18.79 11.81
CA LEU A 3 -34.99 17.75 11.12
C LEU A 3 -33.65 17.59 11.84
N PHE A 4 -33.39 16.41 12.37
CA PHE A 4 -32.11 16.05 12.94
C PHE A 4 -31.13 15.85 11.78
N ASN A 5 -30.12 16.71 11.71
CA ASN A 5 -28.90 16.47 10.96
C ASN A 5 -28.26 15.20 11.52
N VAL A 6 -28.32 14.10 10.76
CA VAL A 6 -27.52 12.92 11.04
C VAL A 6 -26.12 13.23 10.54
N MET A 7 -25.30 13.78 11.43
CA MET A 7 -23.87 13.88 11.26
C MET A 7 -23.33 12.45 11.26
N PHE A 8 -23.09 11.89 10.07
CA PHE A 8 -22.34 10.66 9.90
C PHE A 8 -20.92 10.93 10.39
N VAL A 9 -20.69 10.61 11.67
CA VAL A 9 -19.34 10.44 12.18
C VAL A 9 -18.89 9.11 11.61
N VAL A 10 -18.18 9.16 10.48
CA VAL A 10 -17.34 8.04 10.04
C VAL A 10 -16.29 7.91 11.13
N VAL A 11 -16.55 7.00 12.07
CA VAL A 11 -15.55 6.53 13.00
C VAL A 11 -14.58 5.74 12.13
N ILE A 12 -13.59 6.43 11.57
CA ILE A 12 -12.36 5.79 11.12
C ILE A 12 -11.77 5.24 12.41
N THR A 13 -12.14 4.00 12.74
CA THR A 13 -11.40 3.19 13.71
C THR A 13 -10.00 3.12 13.16
N ALA A 14 -9.18 4.07 13.60
CA ALA A 14 -7.76 4.07 13.43
C ALA A 14 -7.25 2.74 14.00
N PHE A 15 -7.15 1.75 13.12
CA PHE A 15 -6.20 0.66 13.25
C PHE A 15 -4.79 1.25 13.07
N LEU A 16 -4.44 2.20 13.94
CA LEU A 16 -3.06 2.54 14.26
C LEU A 16 -2.54 1.44 15.21
N LEU A 17 -2.58 0.19 14.74
CA LEU A 17 -1.57 -0.77 15.17
C LEU A 17 -0.32 -0.26 14.49
N GLY A 18 0.56 0.37 15.29
CA GLY A 18 1.71 1.10 14.79
C GLY A 18 2.46 0.28 13.76
N ALA A 19 2.38 0.71 12.51
CA ALA A 19 3.39 0.41 11.53
C ALA A 19 4.71 0.93 12.13
N CYS A 20 5.45 0.02 12.77
CA CYS A 20 6.76 0.31 13.35
C CYS A 20 7.85 -0.05 12.34
N GLY A 21 7.51 0.02 11.04
CA GLY A 21 8.49 -0.09 9.98
C GLY A 21 9.45 1.08 10.02
N ASN A 22 10.71 0.82 9.74
CA ASN A 22 11.70 1.88 9.53
C ASN A 22 11.76 2.21 8.03
N GLU A 23 12.19 3.41 7.65
CA GLU A 23 12.35 3.82 6.24
C GLU A 23 13.15 2.78 5.43
N ASP A 24 14.15 2.16 6.04
CA ASP A 24 14.98 1.11 5.44
C ASP A 24 14.22 -0.20 5.14
N GLU A 25 13.10 -0.47 5.82
CA GLU A 25 12.34 -1.72 5.67
C GLU A 25 11.57 -1.77 4.35
N LEU A 26 11.30 -0.61 3.74
CA LEU A 26 10.56 -0.53 2.47
C LEU A 26 11.31 -1.26 1.33
N ALA A 27 12.63 -1.11 1.26
CA ALA A 27 13.48 -1.58 0.16
C ALA A 27 13.44 -3.10 -0.07
N GLY A 28 13.37 -3.56 -1.32
CA GLY A 28 13.29 -4.98 -1.68
C GLY A 28 11.90 -5.43 -2.12
N THR A 29 11.69 -6.76 -2.21
CA THR A 29 10.47 -7.35 -2.78
C THR A 29 9.44 -7.72 -1.72
N TRP A 30 8.18 -7.42 -2.02
CA TRP A 30 7.00 -7.76 -1.25
C TRP A 30 6.06 -8.62 -2.10
N GLU A 31 5.69 -9.78 -1.60
CA GLU A 31 4.78 -10.71 -2.25
C GLU A 31 3.34 -10.35 -1.88
N ILE A 32 2.55 -9.99 -2.89
CA ILE A 32 1.14 -9.64 -2.70
C ILE A 32 0.36 -10.93 -2.55
N TYR A 33 -0.31 -11.10 -1.42
CA TYR A 33 -1.10 -12.30 -1.14
C TYR A 33 -2.61 -12.02 -1.11
N GLU A 34 -3.01 -10.75 -1.08
CA GLU A 34 -4.42 -10.35 -1.07
C GLU A 34 -4.62 -9.03 -1.82
N MET A 35 -5.66 -8.96 -2.64
CA MET A 35 -6.15 -7.74 -3.29
C MET A 35 -7.66 -7.64 -3.08
N PHE A 36 -8.11 -6.50 -2.58
CA PHE A 36 -9.52 -6.19 -2.33
C PHE A 36 -10.05 -5.33 -3.48
N GLY A 37 -11.22 -5.68 -4.01
CA GLY A 37 -11.87 -4.91 -5.09
C GLY A 37 -11.33 -5.18 -6.50
N GLY A 38 -10.24 -5.93 -6.65
CA GLY A 38 -9.68 -6.39 -7.94
C GLY A 38 -9.94 -7.87 -8.25
N PRO A 39 -9.48 -8.37 -9.42
CA PRO A 39 -9.40 -9.81 -9.67
C PRO A 39 -8.50 -10.50 -8.63
N VAL A 40 -8.78 -11.76 -8.34
CA VAL A 40 -7.98 -12.59 -7.43
C VAL A 40 -6.51 -12.52 -7.84
N VAL A 41 -5.63 -12.29 -6.87
CA VAL A 41 -4.19 -12.22 -7.09
C VAL A 41 -3.71 -13.53 -7.68
N GLU A 42 -3.12 -13.48 -8.87
CA GLU A 42 -2.45 -14.64 -9.46
C GLU A 42 -1.19 -15.00 -8.65
N GLU A 43 -0.73 -16.25 -8.80
CA GLU A 43 0.58 -16.63 -8.27
C GLU A 43 1.65 -15.65 -8.82
N ASP A 44 2.61 -15.25 -7.98
CA ASP A 44 3.75 -14.36 -8.30
C ASP A 44 3.49 -12.84 -8.38
N ALA A 45 2.34 -12.35 -7.93
CA ALA A 45 2.15 -10.91 -7.79
C ALA A 45 3.10 -10.30 -6.76
N SER A 46 3.78 -9.21 -7.12
CA SER A 46 4.80 -8.62 -6.24
C SER A 46 4.97 -7.13 -6.44
N LEU A 47 5.40 -6.46 -5.37
CA LEU A 47 5.80 -5.06 -5.36
C LEU A 47 7.29 -5.01 -4.96
N THR A 48 8.13 -4.44 -5.81
CA THR A 48 9.58 -4.37 -5.57
C THR A 48 10.05 -2.94 -5.53
N PHE A 49 10.80 -2.59 -4.49
CA PHE A 49 11.40 -1.27 -4.31
C PHE A 49 12.92 -1.31 -4.51
N THR A 50 13.49 -0.21 -4.99
CA THR A 50 14.94 0.00 -5.03
C THR A 50 15.56 -0.04 -3.64
N GLU A 51 16.88 -0.26 -3.55
CA GLU A 51 17.61 -0.30 -2.28
C GLU A 51 17.48 1.00 -1.46
N ASP A 52 17.29 2.13 -2.14
CA ASP A 52 17.09 3.44 -1.50
C ASP A 52 15.61 3.79 -1.28
N GLY A 53 14.68 2.91 -1.63
CA GLY A 53 13.25 3.09 -1.45
C GLY A 53 12.64 4.26 -2.25
N SER A 54 13.33 4.77 -3.27
CA SER A 54 12.88 5.93 -4.05
C SER A 54 11.97 5.58 -5.24
N GLU A 55 12.10 4.36 -5.76
CA GLU A 55 11.37 3.87 -6.93
C GLU A 55 10.93 2.42 -6.70
N GLY A 56 9.95 1.96 -7.48
CA GLY A 56 9.54 0.57 -7.45
C GLY A 56 8.69 0.17 -8.64
N PHE A 57 8.38 -1.12 -8.72
CA PHE A 57 7.47 -1.67 -9.71
C PHE A 57 6.53 -2.72 -9.11
N LEU A 58 5.32 -2.79 -9.65
CA LEU A 58 4.30 -3.80 -9.38
C LEU A 58 4.29 -4.77 -10.55
N LEU A 59 4.29 -6.06 -10.25
CA LEU A 59 4.10 -7.13 -11.21
C LEU A 59 2.80 -7.86 -10.85
N VAL A 60 1.81 -7.83 -11.73
CA VAL A 60 0.52 -8.55 -11.59
C VAL A 60 0.10 -9.09 -12.95
N ASP A 61 -0.24 -10.38 -13.06
CA ASP A 61 -0.69 -11.01 -14.32
C ASP A 61 0.27 -10.75 -15.51
N GLY A 62 1.58 -10.81 -15.22
CA GLY A 62 2.63 -10.51 -16.20
C GLY A 62 2.68 -9.06 -16.70
N HIS A 63 1.84 -8.17 -16.15
CA HIS A 63 1.88 -6.74 -16.38
C HIS A 63 2.77 -6.06 -15.34
N MET A 64 3.66 -5.19 -15.81
CA MET A 64 4.60 -4.44 -14.98
C MET A 64 4.23 -2.96 -15.02
N GLU A 65 4.01 -2.39 -13.85
CA GLU A 65 3.72 -0.98 -13.65
C GLU A 65 4.81 -0.35 -12.77
N ASN A 66 5.31 0.82 -13.14
CA ASN A 66 6.35 1.53 -12.38
C ASN A 66 5.73 2.62 -11.50
N PHE A 67 6.34 2.84 -10.34
CA PHE A 67 5.97 3.92 -9.42
C PHE A 67 7.20 4.68 -8.96
N THR A 68 6.98 5.96 -8.71
CA THR A 68 7.90 6.75 -7.89
C THR A 68 7.38 6.81 -6.45
N VAL A 69 8.27 6.70 -5.48
CA VAL A 69 7.93 6.90 -4.07
C VAL A 69 8.02 8.40 -3.77
N ASN A 70 6.87 9.04 -3.55
CA ASN A 70 6.77 10.48 -3.35
C ASN A 70 7.16 10.90 -1.91
N LYS A 71 6.78 10.08 -0.93
CA LYS A 71 6.99 10.36 0.48
C LYS A 71 7.19 9.06 1.25
N VAL A 72 8.17 9.03 2.14
CA VAL A 72 8.38 7.96 3.12
C VAL A 72 8.40 8.60 4.50
N GLU A 73 7.67 8.02 5.44
CA GLU A 73 7.70 8.33 6.87
C GLU A 73 7.68 6.99 7.62
N ASP A 74 8.15 6.92 8.85
CA ASP A 74 8.23 5.67 9.65
C ASP A 74 6.99 4.77 9.48
N GLY A 75 7.14 3.67 8.71
CA GLY A 75 6.10 2.67 8.44
C GLY A 75 5.02 3.09 7.44
N LYS A 76 5.20 4.19 6.70
CA LYS A 76 4.27 4.69 5.68
C LYS A 76 5.01 5.15 4.42
N ALA A 77 4.47 4.89 3.24
CA ALA A 77 4.93 5.53 2.01
C ALA A 77 3.77 5.85 1.05
N GLU A 78 4.00 6.79 0.15
CA GLU A 78 3.08 7.21 -0.92
C GLU A 78 3.71 6.89 -2.27
N LEU A 79 3.04 6.06 -3.06
CA LEU A 79 3.44 5.67 -4.40
C LEU A 79 2.64 6.46 -5.42
N VAL A 80 3.31 6.96 -6.46
CA VAL A 80 2.66 7.66 -7.56
C VAL A 80 2.91 6.88 -8.84
N HIS A 81 1.82 6.46 -9.47
CA HIS A 81 1.82 5.87 -10.81
C HIS A 81 2.33 6.87 -11.84
N GLU A 82 3.29 6.45 -12.68
CA GLU A 82 3.90 7.34 -13.67
C GLU A 82 2.96 7.69 -14.84
N GLU A 83 2.05 6.79 -15.20
CA GLU A 83 1.17 6.94 -16.38
C GLU A 83 -0.21 7.54 -16.07
N ASP A 84 -0.78 7.23 -14.90
CA ASP A 84 -2.04 7.78 -14.40
C ASP A 84 -1.82 8.15 -12.93
N PRO A 85 -1.78 9.43 -12.53
CA PRO A 85 -1.33 9.85 -11.20
C PRO A 85 -2.35 9.49 -10.09
N GLU A 86 -2.52 8.20 -9.86
CA GLU A 86 -3.14 7.62 -8.68
C GLU A 86 -2.09 7.54 -7.57
N ILE A 87 -2.52 7.90 -6.37
CA ILE A 87 -1.68 7.80 -5.17
C ILE A 87 -2.10 6.55 -4.43
N ILE A 88 -1.16 5.61 -4.30
CA ILE A 88 -1.31 4.45 -3.42
C ILE A 88 -0.57 4.74 -2.12
N GLU A 89 -1.29 4.73 -1.01
CA GLU A 89 -0.68 4.80 0.31
C GLU A 89 -0.36 3.38 0.78
N ILE A 90 0.86 3.16 1.25
CA ILE A 90 1.27 1.90 1.86
C ILE A 90 1.60 2.11 3.32
N MET A 91 1.16 1.19 4.16
CA MET A 91 1.61 1.06 5.54
C MET A 91 2.39 -0.24 5.67
N TYR A 92 3.56 -0.21 6.30
CA TYR A 92 4.44 -1.37 6.40
C TYR A 92 5.19 -1.45 7.73
N GLY A 93 5.54 -2.67 8.11
CA GLY A 93 6.34 -2.94 9.30
C GLY A 93 6.27 -4.41 9.71
N ASP A 94 7.30 -4.86 10.41
CA ASP A 94 7.45 -6.25 10.85
C ASP A 94 7.29 -7.27 9.70
N GLY A 95 7.71 -6.90 8.49
CA GLY A 95 7.61 -7.75 7.30
C GLY A 95 6.22 -7.84 6.67
N GLU A 96 5.26 -7.04 7.13
CA GLU A 96 3.91 -6.95 6.56
C GLU A 96 3.68 -5.58 5.91
N MET A 97 2.83 -5.54 4.88
CA MET A 97 2.45 -4.33 4.17
C MET A 97 0.95 -4.36 3.85
N THR A 98 0.30 -3.21 4.00
CA THR A 98 -1.08 -2.98 3.58
C THR A 98 -1.13 -1.84 2.59
N LEU A 99 -1.84 -2.05 1.48
CA LEU A 99 -2.01 -1.07 0.42
C LEU A 99 -3.38 -0.40 0.53
N TYR A 100 -3.42 0.92 0.32
CA TYR A 100 -4.60 1.75 0.33
C TYR A 100 -4.69 2.60 -0.92
N SER A 101 -5.86 2.67 -1.53
CA SER A 101 -6.20 3.66 -2.56
C SER A 101 -7.43 4.44 -2.10
N GLU A 102 -7.38 5.77 -2.22
CA GLU A 102 -8.43 6.69 -1.74
C GLU A 102 -8.87 6.47 -0.28
N GLY A 103 -7.99 5.93 0.57
CA GLY A 103 -8.25 5.59 1.98
C GLY A 103 -8.99 4.26 2.19
N GLU A 104 -9.26 3.50 1.14
CA GLU A 104 -9.78 2.14 1.21
C GLU A 104 -8.63 1.13 1.08
N GLN A 105 -8.66 0.07 1.88
CA GLN A 105 -7.68 -1.00 1.78
C GLN A 105 -7.91 -1.77 0.48
N VAL A 106 -6.89 -1.81 -0.39
CA VAL A 106 -6.94 -2.46 -1.71
C VAL A 106 -6.05 -3.69 -1.81
N GLY A 107 -5.15 -3.91 -0.85
CA GLY A 107 -4.35 -5.14 -0.83
C GLY A 107 -3.50 -5.33 0.41
N ALA A 108 -2.84 -6.48 0.48
CA ALA A 108 -1.86 -6.81 1.49
C ALA A 108 -0.71 -7.63 0.89
N ALA A 109 0.49 -7.40 1.41
CA ALA A 109 1.72 -8.04 0.96
C ALA A 109 2.62 -8.38 2.14
N LYS A 110 3.47 -9.39 1.97
CA LYS A 110 4.50 -9.78 2.94
C LYS A 110 5.87 -9.62 2.34
N LYS A 111 6.87 -9.28 3.16
CA LYS A 111 8.25 -9.21 2.69
C LYS A 111 8.68 -10.58 2.17
N SER A 112 9.31 -10.59 1.00
CA SER A 112 9.90 -11.83 0.48
C SER A 112 11.16 -12.16 1.29
N ASP A 113 11.33 -13.43 1.64
CA ASP A 113 12.51 -13.94 2.36
C ASP A 113 13.73 -14.18 1.45
N ASN A 114 13.63 -13.81 0.15
CA ASN A 114 14.61 -14.14 -0.89
C ASN A 114 15.98 -13.46 -0.75
#